data_AF-A0A924NC22-F1
#
_entry.id   AF-A0A924NC22-F1
#
_cell.length_a   1.000
_cell.length_b   1.000
_cell.length_c   1.000
_cell.angle_alpha   90.00
_cell.angle_beta   90.00
_cell.angle_gamma   90.00
#
_symmetry.space_group_name_H-M   'P 1'
#
loop_
_entity.id
_entity.type
_entity.pdbx_description
1 polymer ?
#
loop_
_entity_poly.entity_id
_entity_poly.type
_entity_poly.pdbx_seq_one_letter_code
_entity_poly.pdbx_strand_id
1 'polypeptide(L)'
;MNRNVIIAAIIVLAAGGYYQFSYVPAQKAAAAAAVAADEAAAAAKAAEEATAAAAADATAAAEKAAADAAAAATDGASAAMPALDAATFDPVAVATMIDASTLDDATKANLKAAVTAAGTDPAAITAVIAQVKTALGM
;
A
#
# COMPACT_ATOMS: atom_id res chain seq x y z
N MET A 1 36.04 21.70 12.32
CA MET A 1 36.01 22.64 11.17
C MET A 1 35.27 21.94 10.05
N ASN A 2 34.06 22.40 9.73
CA ASN A 2 33.12 21.62 8.92
C ASN A 2 33.59 21.61 7.46
N ARG A 3 33.66 20.41 6.88
CA ARG A 3 34.21 20.18 5.53
C ARG A 3 33.59 21.11 4.48
N ASN A 4 32.30 21.39 4.65
CA ASN A 4 31.53 22.26 3.75
C ASN A 4 31.97 23.74 3.81
N VAL A 5 32.52 24.20 4.93
CA VAL A 5 32.95 25.59 5.14
C VAL A 5 34.35 25.84 4.55
N ILE A 6 35.21 24.82 4.57
CA ILE A 6 36.56 24.89 3.97
C ILE A 6 36.46 24.91 2.44
N ILE A 7 35.54 24.12 1.88
CA ILE A 7 35.27 24.09 0.43
C ILE A 7 34.74 25.46 -0.02
N ALA A 8 33.86 26.10 0.76
CA ALA A 8 33.35 27.43 0.46
C ALA A 8 34.45 28.52 0.46
N ALA A 9 35.43 28.45 1.36
CA ALA A 9 36.50 29.46 1.47
C ALA A 9 37.50 29.41 0.30
N ILE A 10 37.77 28.21 -0.24
CA ILE A 10 38.69 28.00 -1.38
C ILE A 10 38.07 28.54 -2.68
N ILE A 11 36.75 28.41 -2.82
CA ILE A 11 36.00 28.89 -4.00
C ILE A 11 36.01 30.42 -4.09
N VAL A 12 35.98 31.12 -2.95
CA VAL A 12 35.99 32.59 -2.91
C VAL A 12 37.37 33.19 -3.20
N LEU A 13 38.44 32.54 -2.72
CA LEU A 13 39.82 32.98 -2.97
C LEU A 13 40.25 32.79 -4.44
N ALA A 14 39.75 31.74 -5.10
CA ALA A 14 39.99 31.51 -6.52
C ALA A 14 39.27 32.54 -7.43
N ALA A 15 38.14 33.10 -6.97
CA ALA A 15 37.37 34.07 -7.73
C ALA A 15 38.00 35.48 -7.76
N GLY A 16 38.81 35.85 -6.76
CA GLY A 16 39.36 37.21 -6.62
C GLY A 16 40.62 37.50 -7.44
N GLY A 17 41.43 36.49 -7.76
CA GLY A 17 42.74 36.70 -8.41
C GLY A 17 42.72 36.81 -9.93
N TYR A 18 41.62 36.43 -10.59
CA TYR A 18 41.60 36.17 -12.04
C TYR A 18 41.03 37.32 -12.87
N TYR A 19 40.97 38.56 -12.38
CA TYR A 19 40.23 39.64 -13.06
C TYR A 19 41.10 40.53 -13.98
N GLN A 20 42.43 40.51 -13.85
CA GLN A 20 43.31 41.48 -14.53
C GLN A 20 44.02 40.97 -15.80
N PHE A 21 43.89 39.68 -16.17
CA PHE A 21 44.54 39.10 -17.37
C PHE A 21 43.54 38.40 -18.33
N SER A 22 42.22 38.51 -18.06
CA SER A 22 41.28 37.38 -18.23
C SER A 22 39.95 37.68 -18.96
N TYR A 23 39.85 38.63 -19.89
CA TYR A 23 38.54 38.96 -20.49
C TYR A 23 38.00 37.90 -21.50
N VAL A 24 38.87 37.25 -22.28
CA VAL A 24 38.52 36.09 -23.14
C VAL A 24 38.32 34.80 -22.31
N PRO A 25 39.16 34.54 -21.28
CA PRO A 25 38.85 33.53 -20.27
C PRO A 25 37.54 33.78 -19.51
N ALA A 26 37.17 35.03 -19.24
CA ALA A 26 35.96 35.36 -18.49
C ALA A 26 34.68 35.04 -19.27
N GLN A 27 34.64 35.26 -20.59
CA GLN A 27 33.50 34.82 -21.42
C GLN A 27 33.46 33.29 -21.56
N LYS A 28 34.60 32.61 -21.72
CA LYS A 28 34.64 31.14 -21.70
C LYS A 28 34.26 30.56 -20.34
N ALA A 29 34.64 31.22 -19.25
CA ALA A 29 34.27 30.85 -17.89
C ALA A 29 32.78 31.13 -17.63
N ALA A 30 32.23 32.22 -18.16
CA ALA A 30 30.80 32.52 -18.11
C ALA A 30 29.98 31.51 -18.92
N ALA A 31 30.45 31.13 -20.11
CA ALA A 31 29.81 30.09 -20.93
C ALA A 31 29.90 28.70 -20.25
N ALA A 32 31.06 28.35 -19.68
CA ALA A 32 31.21 27.11 -18.92
C ALA A 32 30.35 27.10 -17.65
N ALA A 33 30.21 28.25 -16.96
CA ALA A 33 29.32 28.40 -15.82
C ALA A 33 27.84 28.29 -16.21
N ALA A 34 27.45 28.83 -17.38
CA ALA A 34 26.10 28.68 -17.91
C ALA A 34 25.78 27.21 -18.25
N VAL A 35 26.69 26.51 -18.93
CA VAL A 35 26.53 25.07 -19.23
C VAL A 35 26.45 24.24 -17.94
N ALA A 36 27.30 24.52 -16.95
CA ALA A 36 27.25 23.84 -15.67
C ALA A 36 25.95 24.13 -14.89
N ALA A 37 25.40 25.34 -15.01
CA ALA A 37 24.11 25.70 -14.43
C ALA A 37 22.94 24.98 -15.13
N ASP A 38 22.98 24.87 -16.47
CA ASP A 38 21.98 24.14 -17.25
C ASP A 38 22.03 22.63 -16.97
N GLU A 39 23.23 22.04 -16.87
CA GLU A 39 23.41 20.64 -16.48
C GLU A 39 22.91 20.37 -15.05
N ALA A 40 23.19 21.28 -14.11
CA ALA A 40 22.67 21.18 -12.74
C ALA A 40 21.14 21.30 -12.69
N ALA A 41 20.55 22.19 -13.49
CA ALA A 41 19.10 22.34 -13.60
C ALA A 41 18.44 21.11 -14.24
N ALA A 42 19.07 20.52 -15.27
CA ALA A 42 18.60 19.29 -15.90
C ALA A 42 18.68 18.09 -14.94
N ALA A 43 19.77 17.97 -14.17
CA ALA A 43 19.91 16.94 -13.16
C ALA A 43 18.87 17.09 -12.02
N ALA A 44 18.58 18.32 -11.59
CA ALA A 44 17.54 18.58 -10.60
C ALA A 44 16.14 18.19 -11.12
N LYS A 45 15.80 18.54 -12.36
CA LYS A 45 14.53 18.10 -12.98
C LYS A 45 14.42 16.59 -13.11
N ALA A 46 15.49 15.92 -13.54
CA ALA A 46 15.49 14.46 -13.65
C ALA A 46 15.30 13.78 -12.28
N ALA A 47 15.88 14.34 -11.21
CA ALA A 47 15.66 13.87 -9.85
C ALA A 47 14.22 14.08 -9.37
N GLU A 48 13.61 15.25 -9.66
CA GLU A 48 12.20 15.50 -9.35
C GLU A 48 11.26 14.55 -10.09
N GLU A 49 11.47 14.34 -11.40
CA GLU A 49 10.68 13.41 -12.22
C GLU A 49 10.80 11.96 -11.72
N ALA A 50 12.01 11.51 -11.38
CA ALA A 50 12.22 10.18 -10.80
C ALA A 50 11.48 10.02 -9.45
N THR A 51 11.47 11.06 -8.63
CA THR A 51 10.77 11.05 -7.34
C THR A 51 9.25 11.02 -7.54
N ALA A 52 8.73 11.79 -8.50
CA ALA A 52 7.32 11.81 -8.86
C ALA A 52 6.84 10.46 -9.44
N ALA A 53 7.65 9.84 -10.32
CA ALA A 53 7.35 8.52 -10.87
C ALA A 53 7.30 7.45 -9.78
N ALA A 54 8.27 7.43 -8.86
CA ALA A 54 8.28 6.49 -7.73
C ALA A 54 7.06 6.67 -6.81
N ALA A 55 6.63 7.92 -6.57
CA ALA A 55 5.42 8.21 -5.80
C ALA A 55 4.13 7.75 -6.52
N ALA A 56 4.07 7.93 -7.84
CA ALA A 56 2.94 7.47 -8.66
C ALA A 56 2.83 5.93 -8.66
N ASP A 57 3.95 5.23 -8.84
CA ASP A 57 4.00 3.75 -8.81
C ASP A 57 3.59 3.20 -7.44
N ALA A 58 4.06 3.83 -6.34
CA ALA A 58 3.66 3.44 -4.99
C ALA A 58 2.15 3.64 -4.76
N THR A 59 1.59 4.72 -5.30
CA THR A 59 0.15 5.00 -5.21
C THR A 59 -0.66 3.97 -6.00
N ALA A 60 -0.27 3.69 -7.24
CA ALA A 60 -0.93 2.71 -8.09
C ALA A 60 -0.88 1.29 -7.49
N ALA A 61 0.25 0.91 -6.87
CA ALA A 61 0.38 -0.37 -6.17
C ALA A 61 -0.54 -0.45 -4.95
N ALA A 62 -0.66 0.62 -4.17
CA ALA A 62 -1.57 0.69 -3.03
C ALA A 62 -3.05 0.62 -3.46
N GLU A 63 -3.43 1.34 -4.52
CA GLU A 63 -4.78 1.30 -5.08
C GLU A 63 -5.13 -0.10 -5.60
N LYS A 64 -4.21 -0.76 -6.31
CA LYS A 64 -4.41 -2.14 -6.77
C LYS A 64 -4.59 -3.11 -5.60
N ALA A 65 -3.76 -2.99 -4.56
CA ALA A 65 -3.88 -3.84 -3.37
C ALA A 65 -5.23 -3.63 -2.64
N ALA A 66 -5.70 -2.39 -2.55
CA ALA A 66 -7.00 -2.07 -1.98
C ALA A 66 -8.16 -2.63 -2.82
N ALA A 67 -8.08 -2.53 -4.15
CA ALA A 67 -9.07 -3.10 -5.07
C ALA A 67 -9.12 -4.64 -4.98
N ASP A 68 -7.95 -5.30 -4.97
CA ASP A 68 -7.85 -6.76 -4.83
C ASP A 68 -8.43 -7.23 -3.48
N ALA A 69 -8.19 -6.49 -2.39
CA ALA A 69 -8.77 -6.78 -1.08
C ALA A 69 -10.31 -6.60 -1.05
N ALA A 70 -10.83 -5.54 -1.69
CA ALA A 70 -12.27 -5.31 -1.80
C ALA A 70 -12.98 -6.37 -2.65
N ALA A 71 -12.33 -6.82 -3.73
CA ALA A 71 -12.83 -7.93 -4.56
C ALA A 71 -12.88 -9.24 -3.74
N ALA A 72 -11.81 -9.59 -3.03
CA ALA A 72 -11.78 -10.77 -2.17
C ALA A 72 -12.85 -10.75 -1.07
N ALA A 73 -13.12 -9.57 -0.47
CA ALA A 73 -14.18 -9.41 0.50
C ALA A 73 -15.59 -9.62 -0.11
N THR A 74 -15.81 -9.14 -1.34
CA THR A 74 -17.08 -9.29 -2.05
C THR A 74 -17.33 -10.73 -2.49
N ASP A 75 -16.29 -11.41 -2.99
CA ASP A 75 -16.34 -12.82 -3.37
C ASP A 75 -16.61 -13.71 -2.15
N GLY A 76 -15.93 -13.43 -1.04
CA GLY A 76 -16.18 -14.11 0.24
C GLY A 76 -17.60 -13.92 0.75
N ALA A 77 -18.14 -12.69 0.66
CA ALA A 77 -19.53 -12.41 1.05
C ALA A 77 -20.55 -13.10 0.14
N SER A 78 -20.30 -13.15 -1.18
CA SER A 78 -21.21 -13.82 -2.13
C SER A 78 -21.18 -15.34 -1.99
N ALA A 79 -20.03 -15.94 -1.64
CA ALA A 79 -19.92 -17.37 -1.34
C ALA A 79 -20.55 -17.74 0.02
N ALA A 80 -20.58 -16.80 0.96
CA ALA A 80 -21.17 -16.98 2.29
C ALA A 80 -22.71 -17.03 2.28
N MET A 81 -23.38 -16.30 1.38
CA MET A 81 -24.85 -16.23 1.36
C MET A 81 -25.55 -17.58 1.10
N PRO A 82 -25.12 -18.42 0.13
CA PRO A 82 -25.69 -19.76 -0.07
C PRO A 82 -25.38 -20.73 1.07
N ALA A 83 -24.22 -20.60 1.72
CA ALA A 83 -23.86 -21.45 2.87
C ALA A 83 -24.78 -21.20 4.08
N LEU A 84 -25.41 -20.03 4.15
CA LEU A 84 -26.35 -19.62 5.20
C LEU A 84 -27.82 -19.92 4.86
N ASP A 85 -28.08 -20.71 3.83
CA ASP A 85 -29.40 -21.26 3.53
C ASP A 85 -29.54 -22.67 4.11
N ALA A 86 -30.63 -22.92 4.82
CA ALA A 86 -30.95 -24.23 5.39
C ALA A 86 -31.22 -25.29 4.30
N ALA A 87 -31.70 -24.88 3.12
CA ALA A 87 -31.98 -25.79 2.01
C ALA A 87 -30.71 -26.33 1.32
N THR A 88 -29.62 -25.57 1.38
CA THR A 88 -28.31 -25.93 0.81
C THR A 88 -27.24 -26.06 1.89
N PHE A 89 -27.65 -26.43 3.10
CA PHE A 89 -26.77 -26.49 4.26
C PHE A 89 -25.54 -27.38 3.99
N ASP A 90 -24.36 -26.77 4.09
CA ASP A 90 -23.08 -27.44 4.06
C ASP A 90 -22.31 -27.09 5.35
N PRO A 91 -22.14 -28.06 6.28
CA PRO A 91 -21.48 -27.81 7.54
C PRO A 91 -20.01 -27.40 7.38
N VAL A 92 -19.33 -27.83 6.31
CA VAL A 92 -17.94 -27.48 6.03
C VAL A 92 -17.83 -26.02 5.56
N ALA A 93 -18.74 -25.61 4.68
CA ALA A 93 -18.80 -24.23 4.20
C ALA A 93 -19.14 -23.27 5.35
N VAL A 94 -20.13 -23.61 6.18
CA VAL A 94 -20.52 -22.80 7.35
C VAL A 94 -19.37 -22.73 8.37
N ALA A 95 -18.69 -23.84 8.66
CA ALA A 95 -17.54 -23.83 9.57
C ALA A 95 -16.39 -22.95 9.05
N THR A 96 -16.10 -23.01 7.74
CA THR A 96 -15.08 -22.17 7.10
C THR A 96 -15.43 -20.68 7.22
N MET A 97 -16.69 -20.33 7.03
CA MET A 97 -17.16 -18.95 7.19
C MET A 97 -17.09 -18.46 8.64
N ILE A 98 -17.43 -19.32 9.61
CA ILE A 98 -17.25 -19.04 11.04
C ILE A 98 -15.77 -18.79 11.34
N ASP A 99 -14.85 -19.59 10.79
CA ASP A 99 -13.41 -19.43 11.01
C ASP A 99 -12.86 -18.12 10.44
N ALA A 100 -13.36 -17.70 9.27
CA ALA A 100 -12.99 -16.43 8.63
C ALA A 100 -13.61 -15.18 9.31
N SER A 101 -14.60 -15.34 10.18
CA SER A 101 -15.26 -14.22 10.87
C SER A 101 -14.34 -13.52 11.89
N THR A 102 -14.72 -12.32 12.32
CA THR A 102 -14.03 -11.56 13.38
C THR A 102 -14.50 -11.94 14.78
N LEU A 103 -15.28 -13.02 14.94
CA LEU A 103 -15.73 -13.53 16.23
C LEU A 103 -14.55 -14.03 17.07
N ASP A 104 -14.71 -14.05 18.39
CA ASP A 104 -13.71 -14.64 19.28
C ASP A 104 -13.69 -16.18 19.16
N ASP A 105 -12.56 -16.78 19.56
CA ASP A 105 -12.32 -18.21 19.40
C ASP A 105 -13.32 -19.09 20.16
N ALA A 106 -13.79 -18.64 21.33
CA ALA A 106 -14.77 -19.39 22.11
C ALA A 106 -16.14 -19.40 21.40
N THR A 107 -16.57 -18.27 20.88
CA THR A 107 -17.79 -18.17 20.06
C THR A 107 -17.68 -19.02 18.79
N LYS A 108 -16.55 -18.95 18.07
CA LYS A 108 -16.31 -19.78 16.88
C LYS A 108 -16.39 -21.28 17.21
N ALA A 109 -15.72 -21.71 18.28
CA ALA A 109 -15.75 -23.12 18.70
C ALA A 109 -17.17 -23.58 19.04
N ASN A 110 -17.95 -22.76 19.76
CA ASN A 110 -19.33 -23.06 20.12
C ASN A 110 -20.24 -23.17 18.88
N LEU A 111 -20.11 -22.24 17.92
CA LEU A 111 -20.90 -22.28 16.69
C LEU A 111 -20.55 -23.49 15.82
N LYS A 112 -19.26 -23.84 15.68
CA LYS A 112 -18.84 -25.03 14.92
C LYS A 112 -19.33 -26.33 15.57
N ALA A 113 -19.34 -26.39 16.91
CA ALA A 113 -19.93 -27.52 17.62
C ALA A 113 -21.43 -27.64 17.33
N ALA A 114 -22.16 -26.52 17.33
CA ALA A 114 -23.59 -26.49 16.99
C ALA A 114 -23.85 -26.92 15.53
N VAL A 115 -23.05 -26.43 14.57
CA VAL A 115 -23.10 -26.84 13.14
C VAL A 115 -22.89 -28.34 12.98
N THR A 116 -21.95 -28.92 13.72
CA THR A 116 -21.71 -30.38 13.71
C THR A 116 -22.88 -31.13 14.35
N ALA A 117 -23.43 -30.61 15.45
CA ALA A 117 -24.54 -31.22 16.18
C ALA A 117 -25.86 -31.20 15.40
N ALA A 118 -26.09 -30.21 14.52
CA ALA A 118 -27.29 -30.14 13.69
C ALA A 118 -27.43 -31.34 12.73
N GLY A 119 -26.31 -31.94 12.31
CA GLY A 119 -26.30 -33.12 11.46
C GLY A 119 -27.15 -32.93 10.20
N THR A 120 -28.13 -33.81 10.02
CA THR A 120 -29.09 -33.76 8.90
C THR A 120 -30.52 -33.43 9.36
N ASP A 121 -30.71 -32.96 10.59
CA ASP A 121 -32.03 -32.58 11.10
C ASP A 121 -32.42 -31.19 10.58
N PRO A 122 -33.45 -31.07 9.72
CA PRO A 122 -33.82 -29.79 9.13
C PRO A 122 -34.23 -28.72 10.16
N ALA A 123 -34.82 -29.11 11.29
CA ALA A 123 -35.22 -28.17 12.33
C ALA A 123 -33.99 -27.64 13.08
N ALA A 124 -33.05 -28.53 13.41
CA ALA A 124 -31.79 -28.17 14.05
C ALA A 124 -30.91 -27.30 13.12
N ILE A 125 -30.84 -27.65 11.82
CA ILE A 125 -30.13 -26.86 10.80
C ILE A 125 -30.69 -25.44 10.75
N THR A 126 -32.01 -25.28 10.71
CA THR A 126 -32.66 -23.96 10.67
C THR A 126 -32.33 -23.14 11.91
N ALA A 127 -32.37 -23.75 13.09
CA ALA A 127 -32.03 -23.08 14.34
C ALA A 127 -30.56 -22.66 14.42
N VAL A 128 -29.64 -23.53 13.99
CA VAL A 128 -28.20 -23.24 13.98
C VAL A 128 -27.86 -22.16 12.96
N ILE A 129 -28.44 -22.19 11.77
CA ILE A 129 -28.26 -21.14 10.76
C ILE A 129 -28.73 -19.78 11.30
N ALA A 130 -29.86 -19.73 12.02
CA ALA A 130 -30.34 -18.50 12.66
C ALA A 130 -29.35 -18.00 13.75
N GLN A 131 -28.78 -18.92 14.53
CA GLN A 131 -27.76 -18.59 15.53
C GLN A 131 -26.49 -18.02 14.88
N VAL A 132 -26.01 -18.61 13.79
CA VAL A 132 -24.85 -18.12 13.03
C VAL A 132 -25.13 -16.72 12.46
N LYS A 133 -26.31 -16.50 11.87
CA LYS A 133 -26.72 -15.17 11.36
C LYS A 133 -26.71 -14.11 12.46
N THR A 134 -27.31 -14.43 13.60
CA THR A 134 -27.35 -13.54 14.79
C THR A 134 -25.94 -13.19 15.28
N ALA A 135 -25.04 -14.18 15.37
CA ALA A 135 -23.66 -13.95 15.81
C ALA A 135 -22.88 -13.06 14.84
N LEU A 136 -23.16 -13.17 13.54
CA LEU A 136 -22.54 -12.37 12.49
C LEU A 136 -23.21 -10.99 12.27
N GLY A 137 -24.31 -10.71 12.96
CA GLY A 137 -25.02 -9.43 12.88
C GLY A 137 -25.88 -9.25 11.62
N MET A 138 -26.32 -10.34 11.00
CA MET A 138 -27.28 -10.35 9.88
C MET A 138 -28.70 -10.59 10.37
#